data_AF-A0A376EJP1-F1
#
_entry.id   AF-A0A376EJP1-F1
#
_cell.length_a   1.000
_cell.length_b   1.000
_cell.length_c   1.000
_cell.angle_alpha   90.00
_cell.angle_beta   90.00
_cell.angle_gamma   90.00
#
_symmetry.space_group_name_H-M   'P 1'
#
loop_
_entity.id
_entity.type
_entity.pdbx_description
1 polymer ?
#
loop_
_entity_poly.entity_id
_entity_poly.type
_entity_poly.pdbx_seq_one_letter_code
_entity_poly.pdbx_strand_id
1 'polypeptide(L)'
;MKQSFLGKRIVFILLLYYSALSSQKLTIINNQTESITIKNSKEEVIIKGGNKREFSNVVNRVSINGTQDLDRLLTLYLEPNEKLIITVQKDNKIAYTGDQANVNEYLNEKLNVDTFGKMKDYLKASEKKNLGSLKITSELFLADVLKKVNLSSIVSSSEDSDLTKKIKNHIKYNWLYTVFSAIISLKDKNFTSQVITYYYKKYIDSDITQYSCNGVFPYNVMVILVKNKDAVPAQFPIYPIVEPTDSDSINQYLPRSCQKFYFLEKYRYLNHINDPKKDYYEKVLNEKFNDQ
;
A
#
# COMPACT_ATOMS: atom_id res chain seq x y z
N MET A 1 -28.15 13.00 49.72
CA MET A 1 -28.12 12.51 48.33
C MET A 1 -27.55 11.09 48.31
N LYS A 2 -28.38 10.08 48.06
CA LYS A 2 -27.95 8.69 47.88
C LYS A 2 -27.28 8.58 46.51
N GLN A 3 -25.94 8.63 46.46
CA GLN A 3 -25.22 8.34 45.23
C GLN A 3 -25.44 6.86 44.88
N SER A 4 -26.07 6.64 43.73
CA SER A 4 -26.42 5.34 43.18
C SER A 4 -25.18 4.46 43.00
N PHE A 5 -25.10 3.37 43.78
CA PHE A 5 -24.13 2.30 43.60
C PHE A 5 -24.25 1.59 42.24
N LEU A 6 -25.38 1.74 41.53
CA LEU A 6 -25.57 1.19 40.19
C LEU A 6 -24.73 1.91 39.13
N GLY A 7 -24.53 3.22 39.25
CA GLY A 7 -23.73 3.98 38.27
C GLY A 7 -22.25 3.56 38.23
N LYS A 8 -21.69 3.16 39.37
CA LYS A 8 -20.30 2.68 39.44
C LYS A 8 -20.13 1.29 38.82
N ARG A 9 -21.09 0.38 38.96
CA ARG A 9 -21.00 -0.98 38.36
C ARG A 9 -21.14 -0.97 36.84
N ILE A 10 -21.97 -0.09 36.27
CA ILE A 10 -22.16 0.02 34.82
C ILE A 10 -20.88 0.52 34.13
N VAL A 11 -20.14 1.44 34.77
CA VAL A 11 -18.86 1.94 34.26
C VAL A 11 -17.79 0.84 34.20
N PHE A 12 -17.72 -0.05 35.20
CA PHE A 12 -16.79 -1.19 35.18
C PHE A 12 -17.15 -2.26 34.14
N ILE A 13 -18.45 -2.49 33.89
CA ILE A 13 -18.89 -3.43 32.85
C ILE A 13 -18.61 -2.87 31.45
N LEU A 14 -18.79 -1.57 31.23
CA LEU A 14 -18.40 -0.91 29.98
C LEU A 14 -16.88 -0.89 29.76
N LEU A 15 -16.08 -0.68 30.81
CA LEU A 15 -14.61 -0.73 30.74
C LEU A 15 -14.09 -2.14 30.43
N LEU A 16 -14.75 -3.19 30.91
CA LEU A 16 -14.37 -4.58 30.61
C LEU A 16 -14.70 -4.99 29.17
N TYR A 17 -15.76 -4.43 28.56
CA TYR A 17 -16.06 -4.65 27.14
C TYR A 17 -15.03 -4.03 26.19
N TYR A 18 -14.26 -3.02 26.63
CA TYR A 18 -13.13 -2.46 25.86
C TYR A 18 -11.80 -3.21 26.09
N SER A 19 -11.73 -4.15 27.03
CA SER A 19 -10.48 -4.83 27.41
C SER A 19 -10.21 -6.13 26.65
N ALA A 20 -11.16 -6.62 25.86
CA ALA A 20 -10.87 -7.60 24.80
C ALA A 20 -10.29 -6.87 23.59
N LEU A 21 -9.14 -6.22 23.78
CA LEU A 21 -8.28 -5.74 22.69
C LEU A 21 -7.80 -6.96 21.91
N SER A 22 -8.63 -7.43 20.99
CA SER A 22 -8.19 -8.43 20.04
C SER A 22 -7.14 -7.81 19.15
N SER A 23 -5.98 -8.44 19.12
CA SER A 23 -4.87 -8.00 18.31
C SER A 23 -4.50 -9.10 17.34
N GLN A 24 -4.24 -8.68 16.10
CA GLN A 24 -3.69 -9.54 15.06
C GLN A 24 -2.47 -10.27 15.61
N LYS A 25 -2.38 -11.56 15.32
CA LYS A 25 -1.20 -12.35 15.68
C LYS A 25 -0.40 -12.69 14.45
N LEU A 26 0.90 -12.42 14.51
CA LEU A 26 1.86 -12.82 13.50
C LEU A 26 2.87 -13.75 14.13
N THR A 27 3.02 -14.96 13.58
CA THR A 27 4.16 -15.81 13.90
C THR A 27 5.14 -15.79 12.74
N ILE A 28 6.41 -15.52 13.02
CA ILE A 28 7.49 -15.65 12.04
C ILE A 28 8.36 -16.83 12.41
N ILE A 29 8.58 -17.72 11.45
CA ILE A 29 9.44 -18.90 11.57
C ILE A 29 10.65 -18.71 10.66
N ASN A 30 11.84 -18.81 11.23
CA ASN A 30 13.09 -18.77 10.49
C ASN A 30 13.60 -20.19 10.23
N ASN A 31 13.39 -20.73 9.03
CA ASN A 31 13.93 -22.03 8.63
C ASN A 31 15.32 -21.92 7.97
N GLN A 32 15.94 -20.74 7.99
CA GLN A 32 17.32 -20.55 7.55
C GLN A 32 18.30 -21.00 8.63
N THR A 33 19.56 -21.16 8.25
CA THR A 33 20.66 -21.39 9.20
C THR A 33 21.05 -20.10 9.91
N GLU A 34 21.02 -18.98 9.19
CA GLU A 34 21.38 -17.66 9.70
C GLU A 34 20.23 -16.99 10.45
N SER A 35 20.54 -15.98 11.25
CA SER A 35 19.53 -15.18 11.94
C SER A 35 18.89 -14.16 11.00
N ILE A 36 17.60 -13.89 11.20
CA ILE A 36 16.87 -12.81 10.53
C ILE A 36 16.47 -11.74 11.55
N THR A 37 16.44 -10.48 11.12
CA THR A 37 15.94 -9.34 11.88
C THR A 37 14.53 -9.01 11.41
N ILE A 38 13.61 -8.92 12.36
CA ILE A 38 12.22 -8.56 12.13
C ILE A 38 11.97 -7.18 12.70
N LYS A 39 11.47 -6.26 11.90
CA LYS A 39 10.95 -4.96 12.37
C LYS A 39 9.43 -4.93 12.22
N ASN A 40 8.73 -4.86 13.35
CA ASN A 40 7.27 -4.69 13.44
C ASN A 40 6.99 -3.40 14.21
N SER A 41 6.60 -2.34 13.50
CA SER A 41 6.45 -1.01 14.10
C SER A 41 7.76 -0.56 14.78
N LYS A 42 7.71 -0.29 16.09
CA LYS A 42 8.87 0.09 16.93
C LYS A 42 9.62 -1.09 17.54
N GLU A 43 9.11 -2.32 17.39
CA GLU A 43 9.78 -3.51 17.91
C GLU A 43 10.71 -4.09 16.83
N GLU A 44 11.97 -4.29 17.19
CA GLU A 44 12.97 -4.98 16.37
C GLU A 44 13.47 -6.23 17.11
N VAL A 45 13.37 -7.39 16.45
CA VAL A 45 13.68 -8.69 17.06
C VAL A 45 14.53 -9.53 16.13
N ILE A 46 15.61 -10.10 16.65
CA ILE A 46 16.45 -11.08 15.95
C ILE A 46 15.94 -12.50 16.21
N ILE A 47 15.62 -13.24 15.16
CA ILE A 47 15.20 -14.64 15.21
C ILE A 47 16.33 -15.52 14.66
N LYS A 48 16.97 -16.32 15.53
CA LYS A 48 18.01 -17.28 15.13
C LYS A 48 17.44 -18.37 14.20
N GLY A 49 18.29 -19.00 13.40
CA GLY A 49 17.92 -20.12 12.55
C GLY A 49 17.26 -21.27 13.32
N GLY A 50 16.20 -21.84 12.75
CA GLY A 50 15.37 -22.89 13.36
C GLY A 50 14.38 -22.40 14.42
N ASN A 51 14.40 -21.12 14.80
CA ASN A 51 13.50 -20.57 15.81
C ASN A 51 12.29 -19.86 15.21
N LYS A 52 11.31 -19.59 16.07
CA LYS A 52 10.11 -18.81 15.75
C LYS A 52 9.85 -17.74 16.80
N ARG A 53 9.12 -16.69 16.41
CA ARG A 53 8.65 -15.63 17.30
C ARG A 53 7.20 -15.31 16.98
N GLU A 54 6.37 -15.20 18.02
CA GLU A 54 5.02 -14.65 17.93
C GLU A 54 5.08 -13.16 18.30
N PHE A 55 4.38 -12.35 17.52
CA PHE A 55 4.16 -10.93 17.73
C PHE A 55 2.68 -10.72 18.02
N SER A 56 2.39 -10.01 19.11
CA SER A 56 1.06 -9.48 19.43
C SER A 56 1.03 -8.00 19.05
N ASN A 57 -0.14 -7.45 18.68
CA ASN A 57 -0.27 -6.05 18.23
C ASN A 57 0.52 -5.73 16.96
N VAL A 58 0.40 -6.58 15.95
CA VAL A 58 1.12 -6.40 14.69
C VAL A 58 0.55 -5.20 13.95
N VAL A 59 1.44 -4.30 13.52
CA VAL A 59 1.05 -3.15 12.70
C VAL A 59 0.98 -3.61 11.25
N ASN A 60 0.19 -2.91 10.43
CA ASN A 60 -0.11 -3.14 9.02
C ASN A 60 1.01 -3.67 8.09
N ARG A 61 2.29 -3.60 8.48
CA ARG A 61 3.46 -4.08 7.76
C ARG A 61 4.50 -4.69 8.70
N VAL A 62 5.28 -5.62 8.17
CA VAL A 62 6.47 -6.18 8.82
C VAL A 62 7.65 -6.17 7.85
N SER A 63 8.83 -5.80 8.34
CA SER A 63 10.09 -5.93 7.60
C SER A 63 10.85 -7.16 8.08
N ILE A 64 11.41 -7.91 7.13
CA ILE A 64 12.18 -9.12 7.35
C ILE A 64 13.51 -8.94 6.61
N ASN A 65 14.59 -8.78 7.37
CA ASN A 65 15.94 -8.59 6.86
C ASN A 65 16.81 -9.77 7.30
N GLY A 66 17.72 -10.26 6.46
CA GLY A 66 18.60 -11.38 6.81
C GLY A 66 19.85 -11.43 5.94
N THR A 67 20.04 -12.55 5.23
CA THR A 67 21.10 -12.72 4.23
C THR A 67 21.07 -11.58 3.19
N GLN A 68 22.14 -11.42 2.40
CA GLN A 68 22.28 -10.34 1.41
C GLN A 68 21.06 -10.18 0.47
N ASP A 69 20.32 -11.26 0.20
CA ASP A 69 19.17 -11.25 -0.71
C ASP A 69 17.80 -11.22 0.01
N LEU A 70 17.78 -11.29 1.34
CA LEU A 70 16.57 -11.24 2.15
C LEU A 70 16.38 -9.84 2.74
N ASP A 71 15.75 -8.97 1.96
CA ASP A 71 15.13 -7.72 2.40
C ASP A 71 13.70 -7.72 1.88
N ARG A 72 12.72 -7.82 2.80
CA ARG A 72 11.29 -7.89 2.48
C ARG A 72 10.51 -6.95 3.37
N LEU A 73 9.65 -6.13 2.76
CA LEU A 73 8.64 -5.34 3.44
C LEU A 73 7.25 -5.86 3.08
N LEU A 74 6.65 -6.64 3.97
CA LEU A 74 5.38 -7.32 3.74
C LEU A 74 4.23 -6.49 4.32
N THR A 75 3.15 -6.33 3.56
CA THR A 75 1.89 -5.78 4.06
C THR A 75 1.01 -6.92 4.56
N LEU A 76 0.46 -6.75 5.76
CA LEU A 76 -0.39 -7.75 6.40
C LEU A 76 -1.86 -7.46 6.10
N TYR A 77 -2.56 -8.46 5.61
CA TYR A 77 -3.98 -8.40 5.28
C TYR A 77 -4.72 -9.34 6.23
N LEU A 78 -5.07 -8.82 7.41
CA LEU A 78 -5.75 -9.54 8.48
C LEU A 78 -6.83 -8.67 9.12
N GLU A 79 -7.90 -9.30 9.59
CA GLU A 79 -8.86 -8.73 10.54
C GLU A 79 -8.31 -8.79 11.97
N PRO A 80 -8.83 -8.02 12.95
CA PRO A 80 -8.27 -7.94 14.31
C PRO A 80 -8.10 -9.27 15.06
N ASN A 81 -8.91 -10.29 14.75
CA ASN A 81 -8.89 -11.59 15.41
C ASN A 81 -8.09 -12.66 14.65
N GLU A 82 -7.63 -12.35 13.44
CA GLU A 82 -6.99 -13.30 12.54
C GLU A 82 -5.50 -13.50 12.89
N LYS A 83 -4.98 -14.67 12.49
CA LYS A 83 -3.62 -15.10 12.77
C LYS A 83 -2.92 -15.55 11.50
N LEU A 84 -1.75 -14.99 11.23
CA LEU A 84 -0.90 -15.35 10.11
C LEU A 84 0.41 -15.95 10.60
N ILE A 85 0.88 -16.96 9.88
CA ILE A 85 2.20 -17.54 10.06
C ILE A 85 2.99 -17.30 8.77
N ILE A 86 4.14 -16.64 8.91
CA ILE A 86 5.10 -16.40 7.84
C ILE A 86 6.33 -17.26 8.10
N THR A 87 6.70 -18.08 7.14
CA THR A 87 7.90 -18.92 7.21
C THR A 87 8.92 -18.46 6.19
N VAL A 88 10.11 -18.06 6.66
CA VAL A 88 11.27 -17.80 5.80
C VAL A 88 11.97 -19.12 5.53
N GLN A 89 11.92 -19.56 4.27
CA GLN A 89 12.52 -20.83 3.82
C GLN A 89 14.02 -20.68 3.55
N LYS A 90 14.71 -21.82 3.38
CA LYS A 90 16.17 -21.88 3.17
C LYS A 90 16.65 -21.14 1.91
N ASP A 91 15.78 -20.95 0.92
CA ASP A 91 16.04 -20.27 -0.35
C ASP A 91 15.48 -18.84 -0.39
N ASN A 92 15.37 -18.19 0.78
CA ASN A 92 14.77 -16.87 0.96
C ASN A 92 13.30 -16.76 0.50
N LYS A 93 12.63 -17.87 0.15
CA LYS A 93 11.20 -17.85 -0.16
C LYS A 93 10.37 -17.64 1.10
N ILE A 94 9.26 -16.93 0.94
CA ILE A 94 8.30 -16.65 2.00
C ILE A 94 7.08 -17.54 1.79
N ALA A 95 6.75 -18.36 2.78
CA ALA A 95 5.54 -19.17 2.78
C ALA A 95 4.55 -18.64 3.83
N TYR A 96 3.26 -18.71 3.49
CA TYR A 96 2.16 -18.17 4.30
C TYR A 96 1.22 -19.30 4.71
N THR A 97 0.85 -19.36 5.99
CA THR A 97 -0.22 -20.25 6.50
C THR A 97 -1.06 -19.53 7.55
N GLY A 98 -2.25 -20.07 7.86
CA GLY A 98 -3.23 -19.43 8.74
C GLY A 98 -4.28 -18.62 7.97
N ASP A 99 -4.84 -17.61 8.63
CA ASP A 99 -5.90 -16.77 8.08
C ASP A 99 -5.39 -15.90 6.93
N GLN A 100 -6.20 -15.76 5.88
CA GLN A 100 -5.87 -14.97 4.69
C GLN A 100 -4.53 -15.32 4.03
N ALA A 101 -3.98 -16.53 4.25
CA ALA A 101 -2.66 -16.92 3.77
C ALA A 101 -2.51 -16.75 2.25
N ASN A 102 -3.47 -17.25 1.47
CA ASN A 102 -3.48 -17.14 0.01
C ASN A 102 -3.55 -15.67 -0.47
N VAL A 103 -4.30 -14.83 0.24
CA VAL A 103 -4.41 -13.39 -0.07
C VAL A 103 -3.10 -12.69 0.24
N ASN A 104 -2.49 -12.94 1.40
CA ASN A 104 -1.20 -12.37 1.78
C ASN A 104 -0.09 -12.80 0.82
N GLU A 105 -0.02 -14.09 0.45
CA GLU A 105 0.94 -14.59 -0.53
C GLU A 105 0.74 -13.91 -1.89
N TYR A 106 -0.50 -13.89 -2.40
CA TYR A 106 -0.76 -13.33 -3.71
C TYR A 106 -0.44 -11.83 -3.77
N LEU A 107 -0.88 -11.05 -2.78
CA LEU A 107 -0.69 -9.60 -2.77
C LEU A 107 0.78 -9.18 -2.56
N ASN A 108 1.52 -9.89 -1.71
CA ASN A 108 2.93 -9.54 -1.46
C ASN A 108 3.89 -10.09 -2.52
N GLU A 109 3.65 -11.29 -3.05
CA GLU A 109 4.63 -11.99 -3.88
C GLU A 109 4.29 -12.00 -5.38
N LYS A 110 3.00 -11.99 -5.74
CA LYS A 110 2.56 -12.28 -7.13
C LYS A 110 1.91 -11.11 -7.84
N LEU A 111 1.10 -10.30 -7.14
CA LEU A 111 0.29 -9.24 -7.75
C LEU A 111 1.15 -8.30 -8.59
N ASN A 112 2.29 -7.85 -8.05
CA ASN A 112 3.16 -6.91 -8.74
C ASN A 112 3.79 -7.51 -10.01
N VAL A 113 4.17 -8.79 -9.97
CA VAL A 113 4.70 -9.50 -11.13
C VAL A 113 3.62 -9.64 -12.20
N ASP A 114 2.40 -10.03 -11.79
CA ASP A 114 1.26 -10.20 -12.68
C ASP A 114 0.86 -8.86 -13.34
N THR A 115 0.80 -7.77 -12.57
CA THR A 115 0.42 -6.44 -13.08
C THR A 115 1.47 -5.90 -14.04
N PHE A 116 2.74 -5.85 -13.65
CA PHE A 116 3.82 -5.40 -14.53
C PHE A 116 4.01 -6.31 -15.75
N GLY A 117 3.71 -7.61 -15.64
CA GLY A 117 3.67 -8.53 -16.77
C GLY A 117 2.67 -8.12 -17.86
N LYS A 118 1.61 -7.36 -17.52
CA LYS A 118 0.65 -6.79 -18.49
C LYS A 118 1.08 -5.49 -19.14
N MET A 119 2.21 -4.91 -18.75
CA MET A 119 2.70 -3.64 -19.30
C MET A 119 2.81 -3.70 -20.84
N LYS A 120 3.34 -4.79 -21.39
CA LYS A 120 3.50 -4.98 -22.84
C LYS A 120 2.15 -4.99 -23.58
N ASP A 121 1.14 -5.61 -23.00
CA ASP A 121 -0.20 -5.69 -23.58
C ASP A 121 -0.85 -4.29 -23.60
N TYR A 122 -0.71 -3.54 -22.51
CA TYR A 122 -1.20 -2.16 -22.41
C TYR A 122 -0.49 -1.23 -23.37
N LEU A 123 0.84 -1.33 -23.48
CA LEU A 123 1.64 -0.57 -24.44
C LEU A 123 1.17 -0.85 -25.87
N LYS A 124 1.04 -2.11 -26.27
CA LYS A 124 0.59 -2.50 -27.62
C LYS A 124 -0.82 -2.00 -27.94
N ALA A 125 -1.75 -2.04 -26.99
CA ALA A 125 -3.10 -1.48 -27.18
C ALA A 125 -3.05 0.05 -27.33
N SER A 126 -2.16 0.69 -26.58
CA SER A 126 -2.01 2.14 -26.51
C SER A 126 -1.28 2.72 -27.73
N GLU A 127 -0.28 2.02 -28.28
CA GLU A 127 0.40 2.37 -29.54
C GLU A 127 -0.58 2.42 -30.72
N LYS A 128 -1.57 1.52 -30.71
CA LYS A 128 -2.67 1.52 -31.69
C LYS A 128 -3.74 2.59 -31.42
N LYS A 129 -3.58 3.38 -30.35
CA LYS A 129 -4.54 4.37 -29.85
C LYS A 129 -5.95 3.79 -29.68
N ASN A 130 -6.04 2.50 -29.36
CA ASN A 130 -7.31 1.79 -29.26
C ASN A 130 -7.76 1.75 -27.80
N LEU A 131 -8.51 2.78 -27.40
CA LEU A 131 -9.05 2.90 -26.04
C LEU A 131 -9.94 1.70 -25.67
N GLY A 132 -10.75 1.18 -26.61
CA GLY A 132 -11.62 0.04 -26.37
C GLY A 132 -10.82 -1.24 -26.04
N SER A 133 -9.78 -1.52 -26.82
CA SER A 133 -8.88 -2.66 -26.57
C SER A 133 -8.15 -2.51 -25.23
N LEU A 134 -7.64 -1.32 -24.91
CA LEU A 134 -6.96 -1.08 -23.64
C LEU A 134 -7.89 -1.34 -22.45
N LYS A 135 -9.12 -0.82 -22.50
CA LYS A 135 -10.15 -1.05 -21.48
C LYS A 135 -10.38 -2.53 -21.25
N ILE A 136 -10.74 -3.25 -22.32
CA ILE A 136 -11.04 -4.69 -22.25
C ILE A 136 -9.86 -5.47 -21.66
N THR A 137 -8.66 -5.28 -22.20
CA THR A 137 -7.46 -5.99 -21.73
C THR A 137 -7.16 -5.69 -20.26
N SER A 138 -7.24 -4.42 -19.85
CA SER A 138 -6.96 -4.02 -18.47
C SER A 138 -8.00 -4.51 -17.45
N GLU A 139 -9.28 -4.50 -17.83
CA GLU A 139 -10.38 -4.81 -16.91
C GLU A 139 -10.62 -6.31 -16.81
N LEU A 140 -10.37 -7.07 -17.88
CA LEU A 140 -10.31 -8.53 -17.81
C LEU A 140 -9.20 -8.98 -16.85
N PHE A 141 -8.02 -8.37 -16.96
CA PHE A 141 -6.94 -8.64 -16.02
C PHE A 141 -7.34 -8.28 -14.58
N LEU A 142 -7.96 -7.12 -14.36
CA LEU A 142 -8.45 -6.75 -13.04
C LEU A 142 -9.47 -7.75 -12.50
N ALA A 143 -10.39 -8.25 -13.33
CA ALA A 143 -11.37 -9.27 -12.92
C ALA A 143 -10.68 -10.57 -12.49
N ASP A 144 -9.64 -11.01 -13.21
CA ASP A 144 -8.84 -12.18 -12.83
C ASP A 144 -8.12 -11.97 -11.50
N VAL A 145 -7.57 -10.77 -11.27
CA VAL A 145 -6.94 -10.40 -9.99
C VAL A 145 -7.96 -10.45 -8.84
N LEU A 146 -9.14 -9.85 -9.02
CA LEU A 146 -10.20 -9.84 -8.01
C LEU A 146 -10.67 -11.26 -7.67
N LYS A 147 -10.77 -12.15 -8.67
CA LYS A 147 -11.11 -13.55 -8.46
C LYS A 147 -10.09 -14.28 -7.57
N LYS A 148 -8.79 -14.02 -7.74
CA LYS A 148 -7.72 -14.66 -6.92
C LYS A 148 -7.80 -14.27 -5.44
N VAL A 149 -8.41 -13.14 -5.12
CA VAL A 149 -8.61 -12.66 -3.73
C VAL A 149 -10.08 -12.66 -3.28
N ASN A 150 -10.95 -13.35 -4.02
CA ASN A 150 -12.38 -13.48 -3.73
C ASN A 150 -13.13 -12.14 -3.56
N LEU A 151 -12.78 -11.13 -4.34
CA LEU A 151 -13.49 -9.85 -4.38
C LEU A 151 -14.42 -9.77 -5.60
N SER A 152 -15.61 -9.22 -5.40
CA SER A 152 -16.59 -9.02 -6.47
C SER A 152 -16.42 -7.68 -7.22
N SER A 153 -15.79 -6.70 -6.59
CA SER A 153 -15.59 -5.36 -7.14
C SER A 153 -14.31 -4.74 -6.59
N ILE A 154 -13.70 -3.85 -7.38
CA ILE A 154 -12.55 -3.05 -6.95
C ILE A 154 -12.97 -1.75 -6.23
N VAL A 155 -14.20 -1.29 -6.48
CA VAL A 155 -14.72 -0.05 -5.88
C VAL A 155 -15.14 -0.36 -4.45
N SER A 156 -14.70 0.49 -3.53
CA SER A 156 -15.04 0.34 -2.11
C SER A 156 -16.51 0.69 -1.88
N SER A 157 -17.21 -0.12 -1.11
CA SER A 157 -18.55 0.15 -0.60
C SER A 157 -18.49 0.61 0.86
N SER A 158 -19.59 1.19 1.36
CA SER A 158 -19.74 1.50 2.78
C SER A 158 -19.75 0.25 3.67
N GLU A 159 -20.15 -0.90 3.11
CA GLU A 159 -20.27 -2.18 3.80
C GLU A 159 -18.94 -2.95 3.90
N ASP A 160 -17.94 -2.57 3.09
CA ASP A 160 -16.63 -3.22 3.13
C ASP A 160 -15.94 -3.01 4.49
N SER A 161 -15.37 -4.09 5.04
CA SER A 161 -14.48 -4.02 6.18
C SER A 161 -13.21 -3.21 5.85
N ASP A 162 -12.51 -2.74 6.88
CA ASP A 162 -11.26 -2.00 6.71
C ASP A 162 -10.21 -2.84 5.98
N LEU A 163 -10.14 -4.15 6.26
CA LEU A 163 -9.31 -5.09 5.52
C LEU A 163 -9.69 -5.12 4.03
N THR A 164 -10.97 -5.26 3.73
CA THR A 164 -11.48 -5.32 2.35
C THR A 164 -11.13 -4.04 1.59
N LYS A 165 -11.35 -2.86 2.20
CA LYS A 165 -10.95 -1.56 1.64
C LYS A 165 -9.45 -1.48 1.41
N LYS A 166 -8.64 -2.00 2.33
CA LYS A 166 -7.17 -2.04 2.22
C LYS A 166 -6.73 -2.92 1.04
N ILE A 167 -7.31 -4.12 0.87
CA ILE A 167 -7.03 -5.02 -0.26
C ILE A 167 -7.41 -4.35 -1.57
N LYS A 168 -8.65 -3.83 -1.67
CA LYS A 168 -9.16 -3.12 -2.85
C LYS A 168 -8.24 -1.96 -3.24
N ASN A 169 -7.86 -1.12 -2.29
CA ASN A 169 -6.97 0.01 -2.57
C ASN A 169 -5.59 -0.45 -3.05
N HIS A 170 -5.01 -1.48 -2.44
CA HIS A 170 -3.71 -1.99 -2.87
C HIS A 170 -3.75 -2.49 -4.33
N ILE A 171 -4.75 -3.31 -4.67
CA ILE A 171 -4.95 -3.82 -6.04
C ILE A 171 -5.20 -2.68 -7.02
N LYS A 172 -6.14 -1.79 -6.67
CA LYS A 172 -6.59 -0.67 -7.52
C LYS A 172 -5.42 0.19 -7.94
N TYR A 173 -4.63 0.65 -6.98
CA TYR A 173 -3.56 1.59 -7.27
C TYR A 173 -2.34 0.92 -7.92
N ASN A 174 -2.04 -0.35 -7.60
CA ASN A 174 -1.02 -1.09 -8.33
C ASN A 174 -1.40 -1.27 -9.82
N TRP A 175 -2.63 -1.69 -10.08
CA TRP A 175 -3.17 -1.86 -11.43
C TRP A 175 -3.23 -0.54 -12.21
N LEU A 176 -3.83 0.51 -11.64
CA LEU A 176 -3.92 1.83 -12.27
C LEU A 176 -2.54 2.42 -12.57
N TYR A 177 -1.58 2.26 -11.64
CA TYR A 177 -0.22 2.72 -11.88
C TYR A 177 0.40 2.05 -13.10
N THR A 178 0.17 0.74 -13.28
CA THR A 178 0.66 0.00 -14.44
C THR A 178 0.03 0.52 -15.74
N VAL A 179 -1.30 0.68 -15.77
CA VAL A 179 -2.02 1.21 -16.95
C VAL A 179 -1.53 2.62 -17.30
N PHE A 180 -1.40 3.48 -16.30
CA PHE A 180 -0.97 4.87 -16.51
C PHE A 180 0.50 4.98 -16.91
N SER A 181 1.37 4.15 -16.36
CA SER A 181 2.78 4.09 -16.77
C SER A 181 2.92 3.71 -18.24
N ALA A 182 2.12 2.75 -18.73
CA ALA A 182 2.10 2.36 -20.13
C ALA A 182 1.75 3.55 -21.05
N ILE A 183 0.64 4.24 -20.79
CA ILE A 183 0.17 5.32 -21.68
C ILE A 183 1.07 6.57 -21.66
N ILE A 184 1.68 6.91 -20.52
CA ILE A 184 2.50 8.11 -20.40
C ILE A 184 3.80 7.95 -21.19
N SER A 185 4.32 6.73 -21.26
CA SER A 185 5.54 6.42 -22.02
C SER A 185 5.43 6.76 -23.51
N LEU A 186 4.20 6.80 -24.07
CA LEU A 186 3.94 7.10 -25.48
C LEU A 186 4.02 8.58 -25.84
N LYS A 187 4.00 9.47 -24.85
CA LYS A 187 4.01 10.94 -25.04
C LYS A 187 2.87 11.49 -25.93
N ASP A 188 1.78 10.74 -26.11
CA ASP A 188 0.58 11.19 -26.81
C ASP A 188 -0.43 11.82 -25.83
N LYS A 189 -0.42 13.15 -25.74
CA LYS A 189 -1.27 13.88 -24.79
C LYS A 189 -2.77 13.62 -24.98
N ASN A 190 -3.24 13.47 -26.21
CA ASN A 190 -4.68 13.29 -26.47
C ASN A 190 -5.13 11.90 -26.02
N PHE A 191 -4.41 10.86 -26.45
CA PHE A 191 -4.74 9.51 -26.02
C PHE A 191 -4.58 9.34 -24.50
N THR A 192 -3.49 9.85 -23.92
CA THR A 192 -3.29 9.85 -22.47
C THR A 192 -4.45 10.53 -21.74
N SER A 193 -4.92 11.69 -22.22
CA SER A 193 -6.07 12.38 -21.63
C SER A 193 -7.33 11.52 -21.64
N GLN A 194 -7.68 10.91 -22.78
CA GLN A 194 -8.87 10.07 -22.88
C GLN A 194 -8.83 8.87 -21.92
N VAL A 195 -7.66 8.24 -21.81
CA VAL A 195 -7.46 7.10 -20.91
C VAL A 195 -7.58 7.55 -19.45
N ILE A 196 -6.90 8.62 -19.05
CA ILE A 196 -6.94 9.16 -17.69
C ILE A 196 -8.38 9.53 -17.32
N THR A 197 -9.09 10.27 -18.16
CA THR A 197 -10.49 10.66 -17.91
C THR A 197 -11.37 9.44 -17.65
N TYR A 198 -11.18 8.35 -18.41
CA TYR A 198 -11.96 7.14 -18.25
C TYR A 198 -11.73 6.45 -16.89
N TYR A 199 -10.48 6.11 -16.57
CA TYR A 199 -10.17 5.38 -15.33
C TYR A 199 -10.41 6.25 -14.10
N TYR A 200 -10.17 7.56 -14.20
CA TYR A 200 -10.49 8.52 -13.17
C TYR A 200 -11.97 8.45 -12.80
N LYS A 201 -12.87 8.65 -13.78
CA LYS A 201 -14.32 8.68 -13.55
C LYS A 201 -14.84 7.36 -12.98
N LYS A 202 -14.28 6.24 -13.43
CA LYS A 202 -14.78 4.91 -13.06
C LYS A 202 -14.26 4.39 -11.73
N TYR A 203 -13.03 4.76 -11.33
CA TYR A 203 -12.35 4.10 -10.22
C TYR A 203 -11.76 5.03 -9.16
N ILE A 204 -11.62 6.33 -9.43
CA ILE A 204 -10.86 7.25 -8.56
C ILE A 204 -11.74 8.40 -8.04
N ASP A 205 -12.70 8.87 -8.81
CA ASP A 205 -13.51 10.06 -8.48
C ASP A 205 -14.14 10.00 -7.08
N SER A 206 -14.60 8.81 -6.67
CA SER A 206 -15.16 8.55 -5.32
C SER A 206 -14.15 8.69 -4.17
N ASP A 207 -12.84 8.64 -4.45
CA ASP A 207 -11.79 8.58 -3.42
C ASP A 207 -11.27 9.98 -3.02
N ILE A 208 -11.50 11.02 -3.82
CA ILE A 208 -10.73 12.27 -3.76
C ILE A 208 -11.02 13.12 -2.54
N THR A 209 -12.25 13.07 -2.02
CA THR A 209 -12.62 13.83 -0.82
C THR A 209 -11.85 13.38 0.43
N GLN A 210 -11.25 12.18 0.40
CA GLN A 210 -10.51 11.59 1.52
C GLN A 210 -9.15 11.02 1.09
N TYR A 211 -8.60 11.49 -0.04
CA TYR A 211 -7.40 10.87 -0.60
C TYR A 211 -6.27 10.88 0.42
N SER A 212 -5.64 9.72 0.59
CA SER A 212 -4.46 9.57 1.43
C SER A 212 -3.54 8.53 0.81
N CYS A 213 -2.24 8.78 0.86
CA CYS A 213 -1.26 7.82 0.38
C CYS A 213 -0.79 6.98 1.56
N ASN A 214 -1.05 5.68 1.50
CA ASN A 214 -0.49 4.69 2.41
C ASN A 214 0.62 3.86 1.74
N GLY A 215 0.96 4.14 0.48
CA GLY A 215 1.94 3.41 -0.29
C GLY A 215 2.41 4.18 -1.53
N VAL A 216 3.40 3.60 -2.20
CA VAL A 216 4.00 4.16 -3.41
C VAL A 216 3.03 4.21 -4.60
N PHE A 217 2.15 3.21 -4.74
CA PHE A 217 1.23 3.17 -5.88
C PHE A 217 0.16 4.27 -5.84
N PRO A 218 -0.56 4.51 -4.72
CA PRO A 218 -1.46 5.67 -4.62
C PRO A 218 -0.74 6.98 -4.91
N TYR A 219 0.47 7.16 -4.35
CA TYR A 219 1.28 8.36 -4.60
C TYR A 219 1.56 8.55 -6.09
N ASN A 220 2.06 7.52 -6.77
CA ASN A 220 2.41 7.62 -8.18
C ASN A 220 1.19 7.83 -9.09
N VAL A 221 0.07 7.18 -8.81
CA VAL A 221 -1.19 7.44 -9.52
C VAL A 221 -1.61 8.89 -9.33
N MET A 222 -1.54 9.41 -8.11
CA MET A 222 -1.94 10.80 -7.84
C MET A 222 -1.03 11.81 -8.53
N VAL A 223 0.28 11.62 -8.51
CA VAL A 223 1.24 12.46 -9.24
C VAL A 223 0.93 12.48 -10.73
N ILE A 224 0.56 11.33 -11.31
CA ILE A 224 0.16 11.23 -12.72
C ILE A 224 -1.10 12.05 -12.97
N LEU A 225 -2.12 11.92 -12.12
CA LEU A 225 -3.38 12.66 -12.27
C LEU A 225 -3.16 14.17 -12.18
N VAL A 226 -2.37 14.63 -11.20
CA VAL A 226 -2.03 16.05 -11.02
C VAL A 226 -1.27 16.62 -12.23
N LYS A 227 -0.30 15.87 -12.77
CA LYS A 227 0.42 16.25 -14.00
C LYS A 227 -0.47 16.32 -15.24
N ASN A 228 -1.62 15.65 -15.21
CA ASN A 228 -2.60 15.62 -16.29
C ASN A 228 -3.95 16.20 -15.82
N LYS A 229 -3.92 17.19 -14.93
CA LYS A 229 -5.13 17.73 -14.29
C LYS A 229 -6.17 18.27 -15.28
N ASP A 230 -5.74 18.73 -16.45
CA ASP A 230 -6.65 19.20 -17.51
C ASP A 230 -7.53 18.06 -18.08
N ALA A 231 -7.11 16.80 -17.94
CA ALA A 231 -7.88 15.61 -18.32
C ALA A 231 -8.83 15.14 -17.20
N VAL A 232 -8.72 15.72 -16.00
CA VAL A 232 -9.47 15.33 -14.81
C VAL A 232 -10.58 16.35 -14.57
N PRO A 233 -11.86 15.94 -14.61
CA PRO A 233 -12.98 16.88 -14.49
C PRO A 233 -13.07 17.62 -13.14
N ALA A 234 -12.55 17.01 -12.06
CA ALA A 234 -12.61 17.60 -10.74
C ALA A 234 -11.46 18.57 -10.49
N GLN A 235 -11.73 19.59 -9.68
CA GLN A 235 -10.68 20.45 -9.14
C GLN A 235 -9.92 19.70 -8.05
N PHE A 236 -8.59 19.62 -8.20
CA PHE A 236 -7.75 19.08 -7.15
C PHE A 236 -7.72 20.02 -5.94
N PRO A 237 -7.92 19.51 -4.72
CA PRO A 237 -7.76 20.31 -3.51
C PRO A 237 -6.32 20.80 -3.38
N ILE A 238 -6.15 21.99 -2.82
CA ILE A 238 -4.84 22.57 -2.49
C ILE A 238 -4.53 22.29 -1.03
N TYR A 239 -3.35 21.75 -0.77
CA TYR A 239 -2.83 21.44 0.55
C TYR A 239 -1.60 22.30 0.86
N PRO A 240 -1.35 22.58 2.16
CA PRO A 240 -0.11 23.22 2.57
C PRO A 240 1.12 22.41 2.17
N ILE A 241 2.16 23.08 1.68
CA ILE A 241 3.48 22.49 1.45
C ILE A 241 4.14 22.22 2.80
N VAL A 242 4.52 20.97 3.06
CA VAL A 242 5.16 20.56 4.33
C VAL A 242 6.61 21.04 4.40
N GLU A 243 7.32 20.93 3.29
CA GLU A 243 8.71 21.34 3.12
C GLU A 243 8.90 21.75 1.64
N PRO A 244 9.45 22.94 1.33
CA PRO A 244 9.58 23.44 -0.04
C PRO A 244 10.50 22.58 -0.92
N THR A 245 10.10 22.39 -2.18
CA THR A 245 10.81 21.55 -3.15
C THR A 245 10.69 22.08 -4.58
N ASP A 246 11.49 21.53 -5.50
CA ASP A 246 11.32 21.73 -6.95
C ASP A 246 9.97 21.22 -7.49
N SER A 247 9.27 20.40 -6.69
CA SER A 247 8.04 19.70 -7.06
C SER A 247 6.80 20.31 -6.40
N ASP A 248 6.90 21.52 -5.83
CA ASP A 248 5.80 22.20 -5.14
C ASP A 248 4.57 22.43 -6.04
N SER A 249 4.79 22.60 -7.34
CA SER A 249 3.71 22.68 -8.33
C SER A 249 2.81 21.43 -8.36
N ILE A 250 3.35 20.27 -7.98
CA ILE A 250 2.64 18.99 -7.82
C ILE A 250 2.23 18.78 -6.36
N ASN A 251 3.17 18.97 -5.42
CA ASN A 251 2.97 18.68 -4.00
C ASN A 251 1.85 19.51 -3.37
N GLN A 252 1.56 20.71 -3.91
CA GLN A 252 0.41 21.51 -3.47
C GLN A 252 -0.94 20.81 -3.68
N TYR A 253 -1.01 19.80 -4.54
CA TYR A 253 -2.23 19.01 -4.78
C TYR A 253 -2.23 17.66 -4.04
N LEU A 254 -1.22 17.44 -3.19
CA LEU A 254 -1.03 16.20 -2.44
C LEU A 254 -1.23 16.46 -0.95
N PRO A 255 -2.03 15.65 -0.24
CA PRO A 255 -2.13 15.75 1.21
C PRO A 255 -0.79 15.38 1.86
N ARG A 256 -0.61 15.76 3.14
CA ARG A 256 0.63 15.48 3.90
C ARG A 256 1.07 14.02 3.81
N SER A 257 0.14 13.06 3.88
CA SER A 257 0.44 11.63 3.74
C SER A 257 1.03 11.25 2.39
N CYS A 258 0.66 11.95 1.31
CA CYS A 258 1.21 11.78 -0.04
C CYS A 258 2.52 12.53 -0.24
N GLN A 259 2.64 13.77 0.27
CA GLN A 259 3.90 14.52 0.21
C GLN A 259 5.06 13.74 0.86
N LYS A 260 4.79 12.99 1.93
CA LYS A 260 5.74 12.05 2.54
C LYS A 260 6.42 11.12 1.53
N PHE A 261 5.66 10.58 0.58
CA PHE A 261 6.20 9.62 -0.40
C PHE A 261 7.18 10.26 -1.38
N TYR A 262 7.03 11.56 -1.70
CA TYR A 262 8.04 12.29 -2.46
C TYR A 262 9.41 12.24 -1.76
N PHE A 263 9.44 12.59 -0.46
CA PHE A 263 10.68 12.60 0.31
C PHE A 263 11.24 11.18 0.50
N LEU A 264 10.36 10.21 0.74
CA LEU A 264 10.75 8.80 0.91
C LEU A 264 11.38 8.21 -0.35
N GLU A 265 10.80 8.46 -1.52
CA GLU A 265 11.36 7.97 -2.79
C GLU A 265 12.69 8.65 -3.13
N LYS A 266 12.80 9.97 -2.89
CA LYS A 266 14.06 10.70 -3.07
C LYS A 266 15.15 10.17 -2.15
N TYR A 267 14.85 9.96 -0.86
CA TYR A 267 15.78 9.35 0.09
C TYR A 267 16.22 7.97 -0.38
N ARG A 268 15.28 7.08 -0.74
CA ARG A 268 15.60 5.71 -1.19
C ARG A 268 16.52 5.70 -2.41
N TYR A 269 16.22 6.53 -3.41
CA TYR A 269 17.04 6.65 -4.60
C TYR A 269 18.45 7.16 -4.27
N LEU A 270 18.56 8.26 -3.53
CA LEU A 270 19.85 8.87 -3.15
C LEU A 270 20.66 7.94 -2.25
N ASN A 271 20.02 7.22 -1.33
CA ASN A 271 20.69 6.22 -0.50
C ASN A 271 21.23 5.06 -1.34
N HIS A 272 20.46 4.58 -2.33
CA HIS A 272 20.88 3.51 -3.23
C HIS A 272 22.12 3.89 -4.06
N ILE A 273 22.18 5.13 -4.57
CA ILE A 273 23.35 5.63 -5.31
C ILE A 273 24.43 6.24 -4.40
N ASN A 274 24.24 6.19 -3.09
CA ASN A 274 25.11 6.76 -2.05
C ASN A 274 25.44 8.26 -2.26
N ASP A 275 24.44 9.06 -2.64
CA ASP A 275 24.56 10.51 -2.77
C ASP A 275 24.42 11.21 -1.39
N PRO A 276 25.32 12.14 -1.01
CA PRO A 276 25.25 12.86 0.28
C PRO A 276 23.94 13.60 0.54
N LYS A 277 23.18 13.96 -0.51
CA LYS A 277 21.87 14.61 -0.35
C LYS A 277 20.86 13.72 0.36
N LYS A 278 21.10 12.40 0.48
CA LYS A 278 20.23 11.49 1.25
C LYS A 278 20.00 11.99 2.68
N ASP A 279 21.00 12.61 3.31
CA ASP A 279 20.94 13.09 4.70
C ASP A 279 19.90 14.20 4.87
N TYR A 280 19.74 15.07 3.86
CA TYR A 280 18.69 16.10 3.85
C TYR A 280 17.30 15.46 3.83
N TYR A 281 17.07 14.50 2.94
CA TYR A 281 15.76 13.85 2.83
C TYR A 281 15.44 12.99 4.05
N GLU A 282 16.43 12.33 4.63
CA GLU A 282 16.30 11.60 5.90
C GLU A 282 15.89 12.53 7.04
N LYS A 283 16.55 13.69 7.17
CA LYS A 283 16.21 14.71 8.15
C LYS A 283 14.77 15.19 8.00
N VAL A 284 14.32 15.49 6.78
CA VAL A 284 12.93 15.93 6.53
C VAL A 284 11.92 14.84 6.91
N LEU A 285 12.19 13.58 6.55
CA LEU A 285 11.32 12.45 6.92
C LEU A 285 11.18 12.33 8.45
N ASN A 286 12.29 12.45 9.18
CA ASN A 286 12.30 12.36 10.63
C ASN A 286 11.58 13.56 11.29
N GLU A 287 11.94 14.79 10.93
CA GLU A 287 11.45 16.01 11.60
C GLU A 287 10.02 16.40 11.20
N LYS A 288 9.62 16.12 9.95
CA LYS A 288 8.34 16.59 9.40
C LYS A 288 7.29 15.51 9.27
N PHE A 289 7.68 14.24 9.18
CA PHE A 289 6.75 13.12 8.98
C PHE A 289 6.77 12.09 10.10
N ASN A 290 7.63 12.26 11.12
CA ASN A 290 7.76 11.40 12.30
C ASN A 290 8.08 9.93 11.95
N ASP A 291 8.94 9.70 10.96
CA ASP A 291 9.39 8.36 10.55
C ASP A 291 10.49 7.81 11.48
N GLN A 292 10.16 7.54 12.75
CA GLN A 292 10.93 6.66 13.64
C GLN A 292 10.20 5.34 13.91
#